data_AF-A0A7Z0SKG4-F1
#
_entry.id   AF-A0A7Z0SKG4-F1
#
_cell.length_a   1.000
_cell.length_b   1.000
_cell.length_c   1.000
_cell.angle_alpha   90.00
_cell.angle_beta   90.00
_cell.angle_gamma   90.00
#
_symmetry.space_group_name_H-M   'P 1'
#
loop_
_entity.id
_entity.type
_entity.pdbx_description
1 polymer ?
#
loop_
_entity_poly.entity_id
_entity_poly.type
_entity_poly.pdbx_seq_one_letter_code
_entity_poly.pdbx_strand_id
1 'polypeptide(L)'
;MLPITVFDSLGNPHQLAQYFAKREADASGNSQWEVYYHMDGKPVTSPASQVMTFDKNGVLTSPIGPISITMAEVGGSTSPATALAISINYNNSTQFGGDFSKSFVQNGSATGEYASMSIAADGSIVANYTNGETKSVGALVLADFNNLQGLQPVGGNAWIETSTSGQPILGTPGSDSFATIKGQAVEDSNVDMSQELVNMIIAQRTYQANAQTIKTQDQVLQTLINIR
;
A
#
# COMPACT_ATOMS: atom_id res chain seq x y z
N MET A 1 14.75 -4.68 34.56
CA MET A 1 13.71 -3.77 34.05
C MET A 1 13.91 -3.66 32.54
N LEU A 2 12.88 -3.98 31.76
CA LEU A 2 12.97 -3.94 30.31
C LEU A 2 11.89 -2.99 29.79
N PRO A 3 12.20 -1.70 29.67
CA PRO A 3 11.25 -0.72 29.18
C PRO A 3 11.08 -0.90 27.66
N ILE A 4 9.83 -0.89 27.23
CA ILE A 4 9.39 -0.87 25.83
C ILE A 4 8.62 0.43 25.66
N THR A 5 8.92 1.18 24.60
CA THR A 5 8.17 2.39 24.29
C THR A 5 6.85 2.00 23.61
N VAL A 6 5.75 2.48 24.16
CA VAL A 6 4.38 2.32 23.65
C VAL A 6 3.76 3.70 23.48
N PHE A 7 2.70 3.83 22.67
CA PHE A 7 2.09 5.12 22.37
C PHE A 7 0.65 5.19 22.87
N ASP A 8 0.24 6.35 23.40
CA ASP A 8 -1.15 6.61 23.77
C ASP A 8 -2.02 7.01 22.56
N SER A 9 -3.30 7.28 22.80
CA SER A 9 -4.24 7.70 21.75
C SER A 9 -3.90 9.04 21.08
N LEU A 10 -3.00 9.83 21.66
CA LEU A 10 -2.55 11.13 21.15
C LEU A 10 -1.15 11.03 20.50
N GLY A 11 -0.54 9.84 20.51
CA GLY A 11 0.79 9.59 19.97
C GLY A 11 1.94 9.97 20.91
N ASN A 12 1.67 10.19 22.21
CA ASN A 12 2.72 10.42 23.20
C ASN A 12 3.41 9.10 23.57
N PRO A 13 4.75 9.08 23.71
CA PRO A 13 5.48 7.89 24.11
C PRO A 13 5.41 7.66 25.63
N HIS A 14 5.15 6.41 26.03
CA HIS A 14 5.14 5.90 27.39
C HIS A 14 6.07 4.71 27.54
N GLN A 15 6.65 4.51 28.72
CA GLN A 15 7.56 3.39 28.99
C GLN A 15 6.82 2.26 29.71
N LEU A 16 6.55 1.18 28.99
CA LEU A 16 6.02 -0.07 29.55
C LEU A 16 7.17 -0.95 30.03
N ALA A 17 7.25 -1.20 31.33
CA ALA A 17 8.20 -2.12 31.95
C ALA A 17 7.50 -3.40 32.40
N GLN A 18 8.10 -4.54 32.04
CA GLN A 18 7.67 -5.86 32.50
C GLN A 18 8.69 -6.41 33.51
N TYR A 19 8.17 -7.04 34.57
CA TYR A 19 8.97 -7.69 35.61
C TYR A 19 8.56 -9.16 35.72
N PHE A 20 9.49 -10.06 35.41
CA PHE A 20 9.29 -11.50 35.48
C PHE A 20 9.81 -12.00 36.82
N ALA A 21 8.91 -12.52 37.66
CA ALA A 21 9.26 -13.10 38.95
C ALA A 21 8.99 -14.60 38.90
N LYS A 22 10.03 -15.41 39.10
CA LYS A 22 9.87 -16.87 39.17
C LYS A 22 9.02 -17.24 40.40
N ARG A 23 8.13 -18.21 40.23
CA ARG A 23 7.28 -18.78 41.28
C ARG A 23 7.60 -20.25 41.48
N GLU A 24 7.06 -20.79 42.57
CA GLU A 24 7.04 -22.23 42.79
C GLU A 24 6.32 -22.92 41.62
N ALA A 25 6.75 -24.14 41.31
CA ALA A 25 6.11 -24.93 40.28
C ALA A 25 4.65 -25.24 40.65
N ASP A 26 3.81 -25.42 39.65
CA ASP A 26 2.41 -25.82 39.89
C ASP A 26 2.33 -27.25 40.44
N ALA A 27 1.13 -27.67 40.84
CA ALA A 27 0.89 -29.02 41.37
C ALA A 27 1.24 -30.16 40.37
N SER A 28 1.38 -29.85 39.07
CA SER A 28 1.78 -30.79 38.02
C SER A 28 3.30 -30.80 37.77
N GLY A 29 4.05 -29.93 38.48
CA GLY A 29 5.49 -29.74 38.33
C GLY A 29 5.86 -28.87 37.12
N ASN A 30 4.93 -28.09 36.58
CA ASN A 30 5.20 -27.14 35.51
C ASN A 30 5.79 -25.85 36.09
N SER A 31 6.68 -25.21 35.35
CA SER A 31 7.33 -23.98 35.82
C SER A 31 6.41 -22.78 35.69
N GLN A 32 6.38 -21.93 36.73
CA GLN A 32 5.54 -20.74 36.76
C GLN A 32 6.37 -19.45 36.89
N TRP A 33 5.97 -18.45 36.12
CA TRP A 33 6.48 -17.08 36.22
C TRP A 33 5.30 -16.14 36.38
N GLU A 34 5.43 -15.15 37.24
CA GLU A 34 4.46 -14.08 37.38
C GLU A 34 5.04 -12.80 36.79
N VAL A 35 4.31 -12.20 35.87
CA VAL A 35 4.71 -10.99 35.14
C VAL A 35 3.94 -9.81 35.69
N TYR A 36 4.64 -8.80 36.19
CA TYR A 36 4.06 -7.52 36.61
C TYR A 36 4.29 -6.45 35.56
N TYR A 37 3.31 -5.55 35.42
CA TYR A 37 3.32 -4.49 34.42
C TYR A 37 3.34 -3.12 35.09
N HIS A 38 4.31 -2.29 34.70
CA HIS A 38 4.35 -0.89 35.07
C HIS A 38 4.42 -0.02 33.82
N MET A 39 3.67 1.07 33.82
CA MET A 39 3.73 2.12 32.80
C MET A 39 4.18 3.42 33.45
N ASP A 40 5.25 4.02 32.94
CA ASP A 40 5.87 5.25 33.48
C ASP A 40 6.16 5.17 34.99
N GLY A 41 6.59 3.99 35.44
CA GLY A 41 6.89 3.71 36.85
C GLY A 41 5.67 3.41 37.73
N LYS A 42 4.44 3.63 37.26
CA LYS A 42 3.20 3.29 37.98
C LYS A 42 2.69 1.90 37.58
N PRO A 43 2.07 1.13 38.50
CA PRO A 43 1.45 -0.14 38.12
C PRO A 43 0.30 0.12 37.13
N VAL A 44 0.11 -0.81 36.18
CA VAL A 44 -1.06 -0.76 35.28
C VAL A 44 -2.36 -0.96 36.07
N THR A 45 -3.49 -0.52 35.51
CA THR A 45 -4.80 -0.62 36.19
C THR A 45 -5.30 -2.07 36.24
N SER A 46 -5.16 -2.82 35.13
CA SER A 46 -5.59 -4.22 35.09
C SER A 46 -4.97 -4.99 33.92
N PRO A 47 -4.65 -6.28 34.07
CA PRO A 47 -4.43 -6.95 35.33
C PRO A 47 -3.11 -6.46 35.97
N ALA A 48 -3.02 -6.48 37.31
CA ALA A 48 -1.79 -6.09 38.02
C ALA A 48 -0.62 -7.05 37.74
N SER A 49 -0.93 -8.33 37.49
CA SER A 49 0.03 -9.34 37.08
C SER A 49 -0.62 -10.40 36.18
N GLN A 50 0.23 -11.15 35.47
CA GLN A 50 -0.17 -12.32 34.67
C GLN A 50 0.73 -13.50 34.99
N VAL A 51 0.14 -14.66 35.26
CA VAL A 51 0.91 -15.91 35.42
C VAL A 51 1.17 -16.52 34.04
N MET A 52 2.41 -16.89 33.79
CA MET A 52 2.89 -17.67 32.67
C MET A 52 3.29 -19.06 33.16
N THR A 53 2.79 -20.10 32.50
CA THR A 53 3.10 -21.49 32.83
C THR A 53 3.83 -22.14 31.66
N PHE A 54 4.93 -22.82 31.95
CA PHE A 54 5.73 -23.56 30.98
C PHE A 54 5.71 -25.04 31.33
N ASP A 55 5.52 -25.89 30.31
CA ASP A 55 5.57 -27.34 30.50
C ASP A 55 6.99 -27.82 30.85
N LYS A 56 7.14 -29.13 31.07
CA LYS A 56 8.43 -29.76 31.39
C LYS A 56 9.44 -29.69 30.24
N ASN A 57 9.01 -29.36 29.02
CA ASN A 57 9.85 -29.15 27.85
C ASN A 57 10.25 -27.67 27.68
N GLY A 58 9.82 -26.77 28.58
CA GLY A 58 10.12 -25.35 28.51
C GLY A 58 9.24 -24.57 27.53
N VAL A 59 8.13 -25.15 27.05
CA VAL A 59 7.19 -24.52 26.12
C VAL A 59 6.06 -23.84 26.90
N LEU A 60 5.70 -22.62 26.51
CA LEU A 60 4.59 -21.89 27.12
C LEU A 60 3.25 -22.61 26.87
N THR A 61 2.51 -22.88 27.95
CA THR A 61 1.16 -23.49 27.90
C THR A 61 0.06 -22.53 28.36
N SER A 62 0.41 -21.46 29.08
CA SER A 62 -0.50 -20.39 29.48
C SER A 62 0.28 -19.08 29.66
N PRO A 63 -0.26 -17.91 29.27
CA PRO A 63 -1.55 -17.72 28.61
C PRO A 63 -1.55 -18.25 27.17
N ILE A 64 -2.71 -18.69 26.69
CA ILE A 64 -2.92 -19.05 25.28
C ILE A 64 -3.51 -17.82 24.58
N GLY A 65 -2.72 -17.20 23.71
CA GLY A 65 -3.14 -16.01 22.98
C GLY A 65 -2.92 -14.69 23.73
N PRO A 66 -3.48 -13.59 23.21
CA PRO A 66 -3.18 -12.25 23.71
C PRO A 66 -3.83 -11.96 25.06
N ILE A 67 -3.09 -11.30 25.94
CA ILE A 67 -3.59 -10.74 27.20
C ILE A 67 -3.79 -9.22 27.05
N SER A 68 -4.90 -8.70 27.54
CA SER A 68 -5.16 -7.25 27.51
C SER A 68 -4.70 -6.61 28.82
N ILE A 69 -3.74 -5.69 28.74
CA ILE A 69 -3.37 -4.80 29.83
C ILE A 69 -4.00 -3.43 29.61
N THR A 70 -4.49 -2.80 30.67
CA THR A 70 -5.13 -1.50 30.62
C THR A 70 -4.51 -0.53 31.60
N MET A 71 -4.35 0.71 31.16
CA MET A 71 -3.95 1.85 31.98
C MET A 71 -5.02 2.94 31.83
N ALA A 72 -5.76 3.20 32.91
CA ALA A 72 -6.89 4.12 32.87
C ALA A 72 -6.47 5.60 32.74
N GLU A 73 -5.35 5.99 33.35
CA GLU A 73 -4.86 7.38 33.39
C GLU A 73 -3.45 7.48 32.79
N VAL A 74 -3.37 7.40 31.46
CA VAL A 74 -2.08 7.52 30.75
C VAL A 74 -1.67 8.99 30.65
N GLY A 75 -0.45 9.31 31.09
CA GLY A 75 0.03 10.69 31.19
C GLY A 75 -0.47 11.46 32.43
N GLY A 76 -1.21 10.81 33.33
CA GLY A 76 -1.73 11.39 34.59
C GLY A 76 -3.16 11.92 34.51
N SER A 77 -3.69 12.38 35.64
CA SER A 77 -5.12 12.72 35.83
C SER A 77 -5.62 13.93 35.04
N THR A 78 -4.72 14.74 34.48
CA THR A 78 -5.05 15.90 33.64
C THR A 78 -4.87 15.63 32.16
N SER A 79 -4.44 14.42 31.78
CA SER A 79 -4.24 14.05 30.38
C SER A 79 -5.60 13.85 29.69
N PRO A 80 -5.82 14.42 28.49
CA PRO A 80 -7.01 14.14 27.70
C PRO A 80 -6.91 12.81 26.94
N ALA A 81 -5.82 12.05 27.08
CA ALA A 81 -5.66 10.76 26.43
C ALA A 81 -6.70 9.76 26.93
N THR A 82 -7.23 8.93 26.03
CA THR A 82 -8.12 7.84 26.42
C THR A 82 -7.34 6.75 27.14
N ALA A 83 -8.02 5.97 27.99
CA ALA A 83 -7.43 4.80 28.62
C ALA A 83 -6.76 3.89 27.58
N LEU A 84 -5.49 3.54 27.81
CA LEU A 84 -4.70 2.75 26.88
C LEU A 84 -4.90 1.27 27.19
N ALA A 85 -5.35 0.52 26.18
CA ALA A 85 -5.43 -0.93 26.24
C ALA A 85 -4.41 -1.54 25.27
N ILE A 86 -3.49 -2.36 25.78
CA ILE A 86 -2.44 -3.01 24.99
C ILE A 86 -2.66 -4.52 25.06
N SER A 87 -2.71 -5.14 23.88
CA SER A 87 -2.80 -6.58 23.74
C SER A 87 -1.38 -7.16 23.64
N ILE A 88 -0.92 -7.84 24.69
CA ILE A 88 0.41 -8.47 24.73
C ILE A 88 0.27 -9.95 24.38
N ASN A 89 1.05 -10.41 23.40
CA ASN A 89 1.10 -11.81 23.01
C ASN A 89 2.44 -12.42 23.42
N TYR A 90 2.40 -13.48 24.22
CA TYR A 90 3.59 -14.22 24.69
C TYR A 90 3.86 -15.50 23.91
N ASN A 91 3.10 -15.80 22.85
CA ASN A 91 3.30 -16.99 22.04
C ASN A 91 4.77 -17.13 21.61
N ASN A 92 5.28 -18.36 21.59
CA ASN A 92 6.68 -18.70 21.33
C ASN A 92 7.68 -18.27 22.41
N SER A 93 7.23 -17.74 23.55
CA SER A 93 8.08 -17.64 24.73
C SER A 93 8.49 -19.03 25.19
N THR A 94 9.76 -19.19 25.60
CA THR A 94 10.29 -20.45 26.07
C THR A 94 11.04 -20.25 27.38
N GLN A 95 11.18 -21.33 28.14
CA GLN A 95 11.97 -21.37 29.35
C GLN A 95 13.02 -22.47 29.24
N PHE A 96 14.26 -22.08 28.93
CA PHE A 96 15.40 -22.98 28.87
C PHE A 96 16.52 -22.54 29.83
N GLY A 97 17.49 -23.43 30.05
CA GLY A 97 18.69 -23.11 30.81
C GLY A 97 19.59 -22.16 30.01
N GLY A 98 19.48 -20.87 30.27
CA GLY A 98 20.28 -19.82 29.64
C GLY A 98 19.93 -18.45 30.22
N ASP A 99 20.68 -17.43 29.81
CA ASP A 99 20.38 -16.04 30.17
C ASP A 99 19.08 -15.58 29.51
N PHE A 100 18.40 -14.65 30.17
CA PHE A 100 17.18 -14.05 29.64
C PHE A 100 17.48 -13.25 28.36
N SER A 101 16.80 -13.59 27.27
CA SER A 101 16.86 -12.85 25.99
C SER A 101 15.48 -12.28 25.65
N LYS A 102 15.47 -11.09 25.03
CA LYS A 102 14.24 -10.37 24.67
C LYS A 102 14.10 -10.18 23.16
N SER A 103 12.88 -10.36 22.68
CA SER A 103 12.43 -9.90 21.37
C SER A 103 11.03 -9.31 21.54
N PHE A 104 10.90 -8.01 21.36
CA PHE A 104 9.63 -7.30 21.48
C PHE A 104 9.34 -6.57 20.18
N VAL A 105 8.11 -6.72 19.69
CA VAL A 105 7.59 -5.97 18.55
C VAL A 105 6.35 -5.25 19.05
N GLN A 106 6.20 -3.99 18.65
CA GLN A 106 5.09 -3.12 19.03
C GLN A 106 4.50 -2.49 17.76
N ASN A 107 3.21 -2.20 17.77
CA ASN A 107 2.44 -1.70 16.62
C ASN A 107 1.81 -0.31 16.88
N GLY A 108 2.25 0.39 17.92
CA GLY A 108 1.90 1.79 18.15
C GLY A 108 2.85 2.72 17.41
N SER A 109 2.37 3.91 17.12
CA SER A 109 3.13 4.93 16.39
C SER A 109 2.88 6.30 16.99
N ALA A 110 3.89 7.15 16.91
CA ALA A 110 3.75 8.56 17.25
C ALA A 110 2.77 9.24 16.28
N THR A 111 2.32 10.44 16.64
CA THR A 111 1.61 11.28 15.67
C THR A 111 2.47 11.52 14.44
N GLY A 112 1.86 11.42 13.26
CA GLY A 112 2.52 11.57 11.98
C GLY A 112 1.76 12.54 11.10
N GLU A 113 2.49 13.42 10.43
CA GLU A 113 1.94 14.28 9.39
C GLU A 113 2.13 13.60 8.03
N TYR A 114 1.30 14.00 7.06
CA TYR A 114 1.45 13.54 5.69
C TYR A 114 2.83 13.95 5.16
N ALA A 115 3.63 12.99 4.70
CA ALA A 115 4.95 13.24 4.16
C ALA A 115 4.95 13.15 2.62
N SER A 116 4.44 12.06 2.06
CA SER A 116 4.41 11.84 0.62
C SER A 116 3.34 10.83 0.21
N MET A 117 3.10 10.72 -1.10
CA MET A 117 2.22 9.74 -1.69
C MET A 117 2.93 9.03 -2.83
N SER A 118 2.74 7.72 -2.90
CA SER A 118 3.26 6.86 -3.96
C SER A 118 2.15 5.99 -4.51
N ILE A 119 2.24 5.68 -5.80
CA ILE A 119 1.34 4.74 -6.46
C ILE A 119 2.15 3.47 -6.71
N ALA A 120 1.72 2.35 -6.14
CA ALA A 120 2.35 1.06 -6.33
C ALA A 120 1.94 0.42 -7.66
N ALA A 121 2.64 -0.65 -8.04
CA ALA A 121 2.46 -1.28 -9.36
C ALA A 121 1.10 -1.98 -9.54
N ASP A 122 0.47 -2.34 -8.44
CA ASP A 122 -0.90 -2.88 -8.36
C ASP A 122 -1.98 -1.79 -8.40
N GLY A 123 -1.59 -0.52 -8.57
CA GLY A 123 -2.50 0.62 -8.57
C GLY A 123 -2.90 1.12 -7.20
N SER A 124 -2.39 0.55 -6.11
CA SER A 124 -2.68 1.04 -4.76
C SER A 124 -2.00 2.39 -4.53
N ILE A 125 -2.77 3.34 -3.98
CA ILE A 125 -2.32 4.68 -3.64
C ILE A 125 -1.97 4.67 -2.16
N VAL A 126 -0.68 4.77 -1.86
CA VAL A 126 -0.13 4.69 -0.51
C VAL A 126 0.35 6.08 -0.08
N ALA A 127 -0.17 6.57 1.04
CA ALA A 127 0.36 7.74 1.73
C ALA A 127 1.37 7.31 2.79
N ASN A 128 2.53 7.97 2.76
CA ASN A 128 3.60 7.80 3.72
C ASN A 128 3.55 8.96 4.72
N TYR A 129 3.68 8.66 6.00
CA TYR A 129 3.64 9.63 7.09
C TYR A 129 5.02 9.81 7.72
N THR A 130 5.24 10.94 8.39
CA THR A 130 6.52 11.27 9.04
C THR A 130 6.90 10.34 10.19
N ASN A 131 5.92 9.61 10.75
CA ASN A 131 6.11 8.61 11.80
C ASN A 131 6.52 7.23 11.25
N GLY A 132 6.73 7.09 9.93
CA GLY A 132 7.13 5.82 9.30
C GLY A 132 5.97 4.88 8.99
N GLU A 133 4.74 5.23 9.36
CA GLU A 133 3.55 4.49 8.96
C GLU A 133 3.21 4.74 7.50
N THR A 134 2.68 3.71 6.85
CA THR A 134 2.13 3.80 5.51
C THR A 134 0.67 3.39 5.53
N LYS A 135 -0.17 4.18 4.85
CA LYS A 135 -1.61 3.92 4.77
C LYS A 135 -2.06 3.89 3.32
N SER A 136 -2.76 2.84 2.95
CA SER A 136 -3.48 2.81 1.67
C SER A 136 -4.68 3.76 1.74
N VAL A 137 -4.71 4.74 0.84
CA VAL A 137 -5.75 5.79 0.76
C VAL A 137 -6.77 5.46 -0.33
N GLY A 138 -6.39 4.66 -1.32
CA GLY A 138 -7.27 4.24 -2.40
C GLY A 138 -6.58 3.32 -3.38
N ALA A 139 -7.28 2.99 -4.47
CA ALA A 139 -6.73 2.21 -5.57
C ALA A 139 -7.22 2.76 -6.90
N LEU A 140 -6.35 2.68 -7.91
CA LEU A 140 -6.71 2.94 -9.29
C LEU A 140 -7.44 1.72 -9.87
N VAL A 141 -8.41 2.00 -10.73
CA VAL A 141 -9.12 1.00 -11.52
C VAL A 141 -8.82 1.26 -12.98
N LEU A 142 -8.50 0.21 -13.72
CA LEU A 142 -8.32 0.25 -15.17
C LEU A 142 -9.60 -0.21 -15.85
N ALA A 143 -9.81 0.31 -17.06
CA ALA A 143 -10.86 -0.12 -17.95
C ALA A 143 -10.22 -0.62 -19.25
N ASP A 144 -10.60 -1.82 -19.69
CA ASP A 144 -10.26 -2.35 -21.01
C ASP A 144 -11.52 -2.56 -21.84
N PHE A 145 -11.37 -2.59 -23.16
CA PHE A 145 -12.46 -2.74 -24.11
C PHE A 145 -12.14 -3.85 -25.10
N ASN A 146 -13.15 -4.65 -25.44
CA ASN A 146 -13.00 -5.73 -26.42
C ASN A 146 -12.51 -5.22 -27.80
N ASN A 147 -12.84 -3.97 -28.16
CA ASN A 147 -12.39 -3.35 -29.40
C ASN A 147 -11.95 -1.89 -29.19
N LEU A 148 -10.64 -1.71 -29.00
CA LEU A 148 -10.00 -0.40 -28.82
C LEU A 148 -10.19 0.55 -30.01
N GLN A 149 -10.24 0.02 -31.24
CA GLN A 149 -10.43 0.83 -32.46
C GLN A 149 -11.89 1.30 -32.62
N GLY A 150 -12.81 0.78 -31.82
CA GLY A 150 -14.19 1.26 -31.77
C GLY A 150 -14.41 2.48 -30.89
N LEU A 151 -13.40 2.89 -30.09
CA LEU A 151 -13.51 4.04 -29.21
C LEU A 151 -13.53 5.34 -30.01
N GLN A 152 -14.35 6.30 -29.58
CA GLN A 152 -14.43 7.61 -30.22
C GLN A 152 -13.55 8.62 -29.46
N PRO A 153 -12.65 9.35 -30.14
CA PRO A 153 -11.86 10.39 -29.50
C PRO A 153 -12.73 11.62 -29.20
N VAL A 154 -12.66 12.14 -27.98
CA VAL A 154 -13.40 13.33 -27.54
C VAL A 154 -12.49 14.55 -27.29
N GLY A 155 -11.20 14.41 -27.58
CA GLY A 155 -10.19 15.46 -27.39
C GLY A 155 -9.46 15.36 -26.06
N GLY A 156 -8.34 16.09 -25.91
CA GLY A 156 -7.56 16.09 -24.67
C GLY A 156 -6.99 14.72 -24.25
N ASN A 157 -6.68 13.85 -25.22
CA ASN A 157 -6.27 12.45 -25.01
C ASN A 157 -7.35 11.55 -24.37
N ALA A 158 -8.60 12.01 -24.28
CA ALA A 158 -9.72 11.23 -23.78
C ALA A 158 -10.49 10.54 -24.91
N TRP A 159 -11.01 9.37 -24.57
CA TRP A 159 -11.81 8.51 -25.45
C TRP A 159 -13.13 8.16 -24.76
N ILE A 160 -14.19 7.98 -25.54
CA ILE A 160 -15.50 7.56 -25.05
C ILE A 160 -15.91 6.22 -25.66
N GLU A 161 -16.63 5.42 -24.88
CA GLU A 161 -17.20 4.15 -25.32
C GLU A 161 -18.28 4.37 -26.40
N THR A 162 -18.37 3.41 -27.31
CA THR A 162 -19.35 3.38 -28.40
C THR A 162 -20.01 2.00 -28.45
N SER A 163 -21.05 1.88 -29.28
CA SER A 163 -21.66 0.57 -29.53
C SER A 163 -20.70 -0.43 -30.19
N THR A 164 -19.67 0.04 -30.91
CA THR A 164 -18.68 -0.81 -31.59
C THR A 164 -17.46 -1.15 -30.74
N SER A 165 -17.16 -0.38 -29.68
CA SER A 165 -16.13 -0.72 -28.69
C SER A 165 -16.60 -1.77 -27.69
N GLY A 166 -17.91 -1.80 -27.41
CA GLY A 166 -18.49 -2.57 -26.32
C GLY A 166 -18.42 -1.85 -24.98
N GLN A 167 -18.89 -2.52 -23.93
CA GLN A 167 -18.88 -2.02 -22.55
C GLN A 167 -17.48 -2.14 -21.91
N PRO A 168 -17.12 -1.24 -20.99
CA PRO A 168 -15.84 -1.26 -20.31
C PRO A 168 -15.76 -2.46 -19.36
N ILE A 169 -14.65 -3.19 -19.44
CA ILE A 169 -14.29 -4.24 -18.49
C ILE A 169 -13.38 -3.60 -17.45
N LEU A 170 -13.84 -3.51 -16.22
CA LEU A 170 -13.09 -2.90 -15.12
C LEU A 170 -12.24 -3.95 -14.41
N GLY A 171 -11.03 -3.57 -14.03
CA GLY A 171 -10.12 -4.43 -13.28
C GLY A 171 -9.07 -3.66 -12.49
N THR A 172 -8.42 -4.35 -11.56
CA THR A 172 -7.27 -3.81 -10.84
C THR A 172 -5.99 -4.01 -11.64
N PRO A 173 -5.05 -3.05 -11.62
CA PRO A 173 -3.75 -3.22 -12.26
C PRO A 173 -3.01 -4.48 -11.78
N GLY A 174 -2.39 -5.20 -12.69
CA GLY A 174 -1.62 -6.41 -12.38
C GLY A 174 -2.45 -7.68 -12.09
N SER A 175 -3.77 -7.61 -12.14
CA SER A 175 -4.67 -8.78 -12.06
C SER A 175 -5.34 -9.09 -13.40
N ASP A 176 -5.73 -10.34 -13.65
CA ASP A 176 -6.63 -10.76 -14.74
C ASP A 176 -6.39 -10.09 -16.11
N SER A 177 -5.16 -10.20 -16.62
CA SER A 177 -4.70 -9.65 -17.92
C SER A 177 -4.53 -8.13 -18.01
N PHE A 178 -4.77 -7.38 -16.93
CA PHE A 178 -4.43 -5.96 -16.89
C PHE A 178 -2.92 -5.75 -16.66
N ALA A 179 -2.37 -4.75 -17.35
CA ALA A 179 -0.98 -4.34 -17.17
C ALA A 179 -0.74 -3.77 -15.76
N THR A 180 0.52 -3.77 -15.34
CA THR A 180 0.95 -3.09 -14.11
C THR A 180 1.14 -1.60 -14.39
N ILE A 181 0.97 -0.77 -13.35
CA ILE A 181 1.19 0.68 -13.47
C ILE A 181 2.62 1.00 -13.01
N LYS A 182 3.22 2.01 -13.62
CA LYS A 182 4.46 2.61 -13.12
C LYS A 182 4.14 3.99 -12.51
N GLY A 183 4.16 4.06 -11.19
CA GLY A 183 3.99 5.32 -10.47
C GLY A 183 5.07 6.34 -10.83
N GLN A 184 4.70 7.62 -10.81
CA GLN A 184 5.59 8.77 -11.10
C GLN A 184 6.30 8.73 -12.47
N ALA A 185 5.73 8.01 -13.45
CA ALA A 185 6.18 8.02 -14.83
C ALA A 185 5.07 8.55 -15.76
N VAL A 186 5.48 9.10 -16.91
CA VAL A 186 4.58 9.50 -17.99
C VAL A 186 4.93 8.67 -19.21
N GLU A 187 3.91 8.22 -19.94
CA GLU A 187 4.10 7.50 -21.20
C GLU A 187 4.41 8.46 -22.34
N ASP A 188 5.43 8.13 -23.14
CA ASP A 188 5.81 8.93 -24.30
C ASP A 188 4.95 8.59 -25.52
N SER A 189 4.94 9.47 -26.52
CA SER A 189 4.23 9.23 -27.76
C SER A 189 4.82 8.04 -28.52
N ASN A 190 3.96 7.20 -29.10
CA ASN A 190 4.39 6.06 -29.92
C ASN A 190 4.79 6.43 -31.37
N VAL A 191 4.93 7.73 -31.67
CA VAL A 191 5.16 8.24 -33.03
C VAL A 191 6.66 8.34 -33.33
N ASP A 192 7.11 7.68 -34.40
CA ASP A 192 8.47 7.87 -34.93
C ASP A 192 8.49 8.97 -36.01
N MET A 193 9.12 10.10 -35.68
CA MET A 193 9.20 11.24 -36.59
C MET A 193 9.89 10.93 -37.93
N SER A 194 10.84 10.00 -37.95
CA SER A 194 11.57 9.66 -39.19
C SER A 194 10.64 8.96 -40.17
N GLN A 195 9.82 8.04 -39.67
CA GLN A 195 8.83 7.33 -40.48
C GLN A 195 7.70 8.28 -40.93
N GLU A 196 7.22 9.14 -40.04
CA GLU A 196 6.19 10.12 -40.38
C GLU A 196 6.66 11.12 -41.45
N LEU A 197 7.94 11.52 -41.42
CA LEU A 197 8.51 12.39 -42.46
C LEU A 197 8.55 11.68 -43.82
N VAL A 198 8.91 10.39 -43.85
CA VAL A 198 8.90 9.61 -45.10
C VAL A 198 7.48 9.45 -45.63
N ASN A 199 6.51 9.17 -44.76
CA ASN A 199 5.10 9.09 -45.14
C ASN A 199 4.58 10.41 -45.72
N MET A 200 4.99 11.56 -45.16
CA MET A 200 4.68 12.88 -45.69
C MET A 200 5.26 13.07 -47.11
N ILE A 201 6.52 12.67 -47.34
CA ILE A 201 7.16 12.76 -48.66
C ILE A 201 6.44 11.86 -49.67
N ILE A 202 6.03 10.65 -49.29
CA ILE A 202 5.27 9.73 -50.15
C ILE A 202 3.91 10.34 -50.51
N ALA A 203 3.18 10.88 -49.52
CA ALA A 203 1.91 11.54 -49.74
C ALA A 203 2.06 12.75 -50.68
N GLN A 204 3.10 13.56 -50.50
CA GLN A 204 3.41 14.71 -51.35
C GLN A 204 3.75 14.28 -52.79
N ARG A 205 4.57 13.24 -52.98
CA ARG A 205 4.89 12.71 -54.32
C ARG A 205 3.65 12.14 -55.00
N THR A 206 2.79 11.44 -54.26
CA THR A 206 1.52 10.92 -54.77
C THR A 206 0.60 12.06 -55.22
N TYR A 207 0.51 13.13 -54.42
CA TYR A 207 -0.25 14.32 -54.79
C TYR A 207 0.31 14.99 -56.05
N GLN A 208 1.63 15.15 -56.15
CA GLN A 208 2.28 15.71 -57.34
C GLN A 208 2.03 14.86 -58.60
N ALA A 209 2.10 13.53 -58.49
CA ALA A 209 1.79 12.62 -59.58
C ALA A 209 0.33 12.76 -60.03
N ASN A 210 -0.63 12.78 -59.09
CA ASN A 210 -2.05 12.97 -59.39
C ASN A 210 -2.32 14.32 -60.06
N ALA A 211 -1.68 15.39 -59.58
CA ALA A 211 -1.80 16.72 -60.18
C ALA A 211 -1.23 16.78 -61.61
N GLN A 212 -0.15 16.05 -61.88
CA GLN A 212 0.43 15.98 -63.22
C GLN A 212 -0.50 15.23 -64.19
N THR A 213 -1.13 14.14 -63.75
CA THR A 213 -2.14 13.42 -64.55
C THR A 213 -3.29 14.36 -64.94
N ILE A 214 -3.79 15.19 -64.00
CA ILE A 214 -4.84 16.18 -64.28
C ILE A 214 -4.36 17.19 -65.33
N LYS A 215 -3.15 17.78 -65.17
CA LYS A 215 -2.61 18.73 -66.15
C LYS A 215 -2.49 18.14 -67.55
N THR A 216 -2.02 16.90 -67.66
CA THR A 216 -1.92 16.22 -68.95
C THR A 216 -3.29 15.97 -69.57
N GLN A 217 -4.28 15.64 -68.74
CA GLN A 217 -5.66 15.45 -69.18
C GLN A 217 -6.28 16.77 -69.66
N ASP A 218 -6.08 17.86 -68.93
CA ASP A 218 -6.54 19.21 -69.33
C ASP A 218 -5.92 19.65 -70.66
N GLN A 219 -4.62 19.40 -70.85
CA GLN A 219 -3.94 19.72 -72.11
C GLN A 219 -4.51 18.94 -73.30
N VAL A 220 -4.83 17.65 -73.12
CA VAL A 220 -5.46 16.83 -74.17
C VAL A 220 -6.89 17.29 -74.46
N LEU A 221 -7.66 17.71 -73.44
CA LEU A 221 -8.99 18.27 -73.65
C LEU A 221 -8.93 19.61 -74.41
N GLN A 222 -7.96 20.46 -74.09
CA GLN A 222 -7.81 21.75 -74.76
C GLN A 222 -7.36 21.61 -76.21
N THR A 223 -6.51 20.63 -76.54
CA THR A 223 -6.17 20.33 -77.94
C THR A 223 -7.36 19.79 -78.71
N LEU A 224 -8.22 18.94 -78.10
CA LEU A 224 -9.48 18.48 -78.70
C LEU A 224 -10.43 19.65 -79.03
N ILE A 225 -10.57 20.63 -78.14
CA ILE A 225 -11.44 21.81 -78.36
C ILE A 225 -10.92 22.73 -79.48
N ASN A 226 -9.60 22.79 -79.66
CA ASN A 226 -8.95 23.63 -80.67
C ASN A 226 -8.88 22.99 -82.06
N ILE A 227 -9.25 21.71 -82.21
CA ILE A 227 -9.47 21.08 -83.52
C ILE A 227 -10.90 21.41 -83.96
N ARG A 228 -11.07 22.57 -84.59
CA ARG A 228 -12.29 22.99 -85.30
C ARG A 228 -11.93 23.42 -86.73
#